data_AF-A0A455UPX4-F1
#
_entry.id   AF-A0A455UPX4-F1
#
_cell.length_a   1.000
_cell.length_b   1.000
_cell.length_c   1.000
_cell.angle_alpha   90.00
_cell.angle_beta   90.00
_cell.angle_gamma   90.00
#
_symmetry.space_group_name_H-M   'P 1'
#
loop_
_entity.id
_entity.type
_entity.pdbx_description
1 polymer ?
#
loop_
_entity_poly.entity_id
_entity_poly.type
_entity_poly.pdbx_seq_one_letter_code
_entity_poly.pdbx_strand_id
1 'polypeptide(L)'
;MVATQRSPLATQRHTSTARVDATLAALFDSRPAVAPRLEAAMRHGLLVGGKRLRPLLVYMAGHALGAKNDDLDAPAAAIELIHAYSLIHDDLPAMDDDDLRRGQPTVHKAFDEASAILAGDALQALAFEVLASTAHPRLANMVHTLADASGRDGMVAGQALDLDAVGGHPDVDALAHMHAHKTGALIVAAVRLGGLVAVADDDPRLTALTRYARAIGLAFQIHDDILDVIGDTVTLGKTSGADAARAKPTYPSLLGLEGAQRKAHSLIDEGHCRARPLGRTCRTAGRLSPLHDRARPLKMPMKLFDVIPRERPATPLLDSFDHPAALRAMNANSSANWLTSYAPIYFIAWVSRVVILAPGSAWLS
;
A
#
# COMPACT_ATOMS: atom_id res chain seq x y z
N MET A 1 29.44 -17.80 8.72
CA MET A 1 28.05 -17.47 8.33
C MET A 1 27.86 -15.98 8.52
N VAL A 2 27.95 -15.21 7.44
CA VAL A 2 27.64 -13.77 7.48
C VAL A 2 26.12 -13.67 7.53
N ALA A 3 25.55 -13.23 8.65
CA ALA A 3 24.13 -12.92 8.72
C ALA A 3 23.86 -11.79 7.73
N THR A 4 23.10 -12.07 6.68
CA THR A 4 22.66 -11.06 5.71
C THR A 4 21.82 -10.04 6.48
N GLN A 5 22.38 -8.87 6.77
CA GLN A 5 21.64 -7.81 7.45
C GLN A 5 20.44 -7.40 6.59
N ARG A 6 19.23 -7.59 7.11
CA ARG A 6 18.00 -7.11 6.48
C ARG A 6 18.08 -5.58 6.37
N SER A 7 17.68 -5.04 5.22
CA SER A 7 17.60 -3.59 5.06
C SER A 7 16.66 -3.00 6.13
N PRO A 8 16.87 -1.74 6.57
CA PRO A 8 15.97 -1.08 7.52
C PRO A 8 14.50 -1.15 7.11
N LEU A 9 14.23 -1.17 5.80
CA LEU A 9 12.90 -1.25 5.21
C LEU A 9 12.27 -2.64 5.35
N ALA A 10 13.04 -3.70 5.10
CA ALA A 10 12.58 -5.06 5.29
C ALA A 10 12.30 -5.36 6.77
N THR A 11 13.13 -4.81 7.66
CA THR A 11 12.93 -4.89 9.11
C THR A 11 11.66 -4.17 9.54
N GLN A 12 11.44 -2.91 9.12
CA GLN A 12 10.23 -2.16 9.47
C GLN A 12 8.95 -2.84 8.97
N ARG A 13 8.95 -3.34 7.73
CA ARG A 13 7.83 -4.12 7.16
C ARG A 13 7.54 -5.33 8.05
N HIS A 14 8.56 -6.14 8.31
CA HIS A 14 8.41 -7.36 9.11
C HIS A 14 7.88 -7.07 10.53
N THR A 15 8.43 -6.07 11.22
CA THR A 15 7.98 -5.69 12.56
C THR A 15 6.55 -5.17 12.56
N SER A 16 6.16 -4.35 11.58
CA SER A 16 4.81 -3.80 11.50
C SER A 16 3.78 -4.88 11.14
N THR A 17 4.12 -5.81 10.23
CA THR A 17 3.28 -6.97 9.89
C THR A 17 3.08 -7.87 11.09
N ALA A 18 4.16 -8.26 11.77
CA ALA A 18 4.06 -9.11 12.96
C ALA A 18 3.22 -8.44 14.07
N ARG A 19 3.36 -7.12 14.23
CA ARG A 19 2.59 -6.36 15.22
C ARG A 19 1.10 -6.33 14.88
N VAL A 20 0.72 -5.99 13.66
CA VAL A 20 -0.70 -5.94 13.29
C VAL A 20 -1.34 -7.33 13.31
N ASP A 21 -0.63 -8.38 12.90
CA ASP A 21 -1.16 -9.75 12.96
C ASP A 21 -1.42 -10.18 14.41
N ALA A 22 -0.52 -9.83 15.34
CA ALA A 22 -0.72 -10.07 16.77
C ALA A 22 -1.93 -9.28 17.32
N THR A 23 -2.05 -8.00 16.95
CA THR A 23 -3.20 -7.16 17.34
C THR A 23 -4.52 -7.75 16.83
N LEU A 24 -4.58 -8.14 15.56
CA LEU A 24 -5.78 -8.72 14.95
C LEU A 24 -6.15 -10.06 15.57
N ALA A 25 -5.17 -10.93 15.87
CA ALA A 25 -5.43 -12.19 16.56
C ALA A 25 -6.00 -11.97 17.97
N ALA A 26 -5.44 -11.01 18.71
CA ALA A 26 -5.87 -10.69 20.08
C ALA A 26 -7.32 -10.19 20.16
N LEU A 27 -7.87 -9.60 19.08
CA LEU A 27 -9.28 -9.21 19.03
C LEU A 27 -10.24 -10.39 19.24
N PHE A 28 -9.85 -11.58 18.78
CA PHE A 28 -10.64 -12.80 18.92
C PHE A 28 -10.25 -13.60 20.16
N ASP A 29 -8.96 -13.66 20.51
CA ASP A 29 -8.50 -14.45 21.66
C ASP A 29 -8.95 -13.87 23.02
N SER A 30 -9.30 -12.58 23.05
CA SER A 30 -9.67 -11.89 24.29
C SER A 30 -11.11 -12.11 24.75
N ARG A 31 -11.99 -12.69 23.92
CA ARG A 31 -13.41 -12.88 24.23
C ARG A 31 -13.92 -14.22 23.68
N PRO A 32 -14.85 -14.91 24.38
CA PRO A 32 -15.45 -16.12 23.83
C PRO A 32 -16.36 -15.80 22.64
N ALA A 33 -16.28 -16.62 21.60
CA ALA A 33 -17.12 -16.51 20.41
C ALA A 33 -18.61 -16.73 20.75
N VAL A 34 -19.46 -15.74 20.46
CA VAL A 34 -20.93 -15.90 20.56
C VAL A 34 -21.45 -16.86 19.49
N ALA A 35 -20.90 -16.76 18.27
CA ALA A 35 -21.20 -17.63 17.14
C ALA A 35 -19.90 -18.20 16.56
N PRO A 36 -19.45 -19.39 17.02
CA PRO A 36 -18.14 -19.95 16.64
C PRO A 36 -17.91 -20.10 15.13
N ARG A 37 -18.96 -20.42 14.36
CA ARG A 37 -18.86 -20.52 12.89
C ARG A 37 -18.58 -19.17 12.22
N LEU A 38 -19.26 -18.11 12.68
CA LEU A 38 -19.04 -16.75 12.18
C LEU A 38 -17.60 -16.30 12.49
N GLU A 39 -17.15 -16.51 13.72
CA GLU A 39 -15.78 -16.14 14.10
C GLU A 39 -14.72 -16.90 13.29
N ALA A 40 -14.94 -18.19 13.03
CA ALA A 40 -14.07 -18.97 12.17
C ALA A 40 -14.00 -18.39 10.74
N ALA A 41 -15.14 -17.95 10.17
CA ALA A 41 -15.19 -17.32 8.86
C ALA A 41 -14.48 -15.95 8.85
N MET A 42 -14.68 -15.12 9.89
CA MET A 42 -13.99 -13.84 10.06
C MET A 42 -12.47 -14.04 10.14
N ARG A 43 -12.01 -14.98 10.98
CA ARG A 43 -10.59 -15.34 11.11
C ARG A 43 -9.99 -15.82 9.80
N HIS A 44 -10.73 -16.65 9.05
CA HIS A 44 -10.28 -17.15 7.74
C HIS A 44 -10.08 -16.01 6.73
N GLY A 45 -11.03 -15.08 6.63
CA GLY A 45 -10.89 -13.94 5.71
C GLY A 45 -9.84 -12.90 6.13
N LEU A 46 -9.57 -12.77 7.44
CA LEU A 46 -8.70 -11.73 7.99
C LEU A 46 -7.24 -12.15 8.20
N LEU A 47 -7.02 -13.34 8.77
CA LEU A 47 -5.71 -13.79 9.25
C LEU A 47 -4.93 -14.59 8.20
N VAL A 48 -5.56 -14.98 7.08
CA VAL A 48 -4.89 -15.70 6.00
C VAL A 48 -4.01 -14.74 5.19
N GLY A 49 -2.76 -14.61 5.63
CA GLY A 49 -1.67 -13.92 4.94
C GLY A 49 -1.94 -12.45 4.63
N GLY A 50 -1.30 -11.96 3.56
CA GLY A 50 -1.44 -10.57 3.08
C GLY A 50 -0.22 -9.70 3.33
N LYS A 51 -0.01 -8.72 2.43
CA LYS A 51 1.14 -7.81 2.49
C LYS A 51 1.08 -6.82 3.66
N ARG A 52 -0.10 -6.67 4.29
CA ARG A 52 -0.40 -5.67 5.34
C ARG A 52 0.05 -4.26 4.99
N LEU A 53 -0.11 -3.88 3.72
CA LEU A 53 0.35 -2.58 3.22
C LEU A 53 -0.38 -1.40 3.89
N ARG A 54 -1.69 -1.52 4.11
CA ARG A 54 -2.52 -0.46 4.73
C ARG A 54 -2.13 -0.24 6.21
N PRO A 55 -2.03 -1.27 7.07
CA PRO A 55 -1.45 -1.12 8.41
C PRO A 55 -0.07 -0.48 8.41
N LEU A 56 0.80 -0.90 7.48
CA LEU A 56 2.14 -0.34 7.39
C LEU A 56 2.13 1.16 7.05
N LEU A 57 1.21 1.60 6.17
CA LEU A 57 1.00 3.02 5.89
C LEU A 57 0.51 3.79 7.13
N VAL A 58 -0.37 3.20 7.95
CA VAL A 58 -0.79 3.79 9.24
C VAL A 58 0.43 4.01 10.14
N TYR A 59 1.22 2.96 10.38
CA TYR A 59 2.38 3.05 11.26
C TYR A 59 3.37 4.10 10.77
N MET A 60 3.69 4.10 9.48
CA MET A 60 4.71 4.99 8.96
C MET A 60 4.26 6.46 8.88
N ALA A 61 2.99 6.71 8.55
CA ALA A 61 2.45 8.07 8.59
C ALA A 61 2.43 8.62 10.03
N GLY A 62 2.06 7.77 10.99
CA GLY A 62 2.14 8.11 12.42
C GLY A 62 3.56 8.41 12.87
N HIS A 63 4.52 7.54 12.54
CA HIS A 63 5.94 7.74 12.89
C HIS A 63 6.53 9.00 12.26
N ALA A 64 6.18 9.31 11.01
CA ALA A 64 6.62 10.53 10.34
C ALA A 64 6.15 11.80 11.06
N LEU A 65 5.07 11.73 11.84
CA LEU A 65 4.54 12.84 12.63
C LEU A 65 4.81 12.71 14.14
N GLY A 66 5.45 11.63 14.59
CA GLY A 66 5.86 11.43 15.99
C GLY A 66 4.91 10.61 16.87
N ALA A 67 3.94 9.88 16.29
CA ALA A 67 3.11 8.95 17.06
C ALA A 67 3.89 7.72 17.55
N LYS A 68 3.43 7.13 18.66
CA LYS A 68 3.97 5.89 19.23
C LYS A 68 3.23 4.68 18.67
N ASN A 69 3.89 3.52 18.67
CA ASN A 69 3.30 2.27 18.15
C ASN A 69 1.99 1.89 18.84
N ASP A 70 1.92 2.00 20.16
CA ASP A 70 0.74 1.58 20.94
C ASP A 70 -0.51 2.40 20.55
N ASP A 71 -0.34 3.68 20.22
CA ASP A 71 -1.44 4.56 19.77
C ASP A 71 -1.87 4.27 18.31
N LEU A 72 -1.06 3.52 17.55
CA LEU A 72 -1.28 3.22 16.14
C LEU A 72 -1.90 1.84 15.89
N ASP A 73 -1.96 0.98 16.91
CA ASP A 73 -2.45 -0.39 16.75
C ASP A 73 -3.95 -0.44 16.43
N ALA A 74 -4.77 0.35 17.11
CA ALA A 74 -6.20 0.44 16.85
C ALA A 74 -6.50 0.90 15.40
N PRO A 75 -5.96 2.03 14.91
CA PRO A 75 -6.18 2.43 13.52
C PRO A 75 -5.57 1.48 12.49
N ALA A 76 -4.44 0.83 12.79
CA ALA A 76 -3.83 -0.15 11.91
C ALA A 76 -4.68 -1.42 11.79
N ALA A 77 -5.25 -1.91 12.90
CA ALA A 77 -6.18 -3.02 12.88
C ALA A 77 -7.48 -2.66 12.17
N ALA A 78 -8.06 -1.49 12.46
CA ALA A 78 -9.32 -1.04 11.88
C ALA A 78 -9.27 -0.95 10.34
N ILE A 79 -8.21 -0.39 9.77
CA ILE A 79 -8.10 -0.30 8.31
C ILE A 79 -7.93 -1.68 7.65
N GLU A 80 -7.29 -2.64 8.33
CA GLU A 80 -7.12 -4.00 7.81
C GLU A 80 -8.40 -4.83 7.96
N LEU A 81 -9.19 -4.60 9.01
CA LEU A 81 -10.54 -5.17 9.15
C LEU A 81 -11.44 -4.71 8.00
N ILE A 82 -11.39 -3.40 7.67
CA ILE A 82 -12.09 -2.85 6.51
C ILE A 82 -11.62 -3.49 5.20
N HIS A 83 -10.31 -3.60 5.03
CA HIS A 83 -9.75 -4.25 3.84
C HIS A 83 -10.15 -5.73 3.75
N ALA A 84 -10.14 -6.47 4.86
CA ALA A 84 -10.51 -7.86 4.87
C ALA A 84 -11.99 -8.05 4.51
N TYR A 85 -12.90 -7.24 5.07
CA TYR A 85 -14.31 -7.32 4.69
C TYR A 85 -14.46 -7.12 3.18
N SER A 86 -13.77 -6.11 2.63
CA SER A 86 -13.95 -5.74 1.23
C SER A 86 -13.61 -6.91 0.32
N LEU A 87 -12.54 -7.64 0.64
CA LEU A 87 -12.13 -8.82 -0.12
C LEU A 87 -13.10 -9.99 0.03
N ILE A 88 -13.63 -10.22 1.25
CA ILE A 88 -14.59 -11.30 1.48
C ILE A 88 -15.85 -11.10 0.64
N HIS A 89 -16.34 -9.87 0.55
CA HIS A 89 -17.52 -9.53 -0.26
C HIS A 89 -17.19 -9.52 -1.75
N ASP A 90 -16.04 -8.99 -2.16
CA ASP A 90 -15.57 -8.97 -3.56
C ASP A 90 -15.46 -10.39 -4.16
N ASP A 91 -15.11 -11.38 -3.34
CA ASP A 91 -14.98 -12.78 -3.76
C ASP A 91 -16.33 -13.52 -3.92
N LEU A 92 -17.48 -12.93 -3.57
CA LEU A 92 -18.78 -13.61 -3.65
C LEU A 92 -19.19 -13.92 -5.10
N PRO A 93 -20.05 -14.93 -5.34
CA PRO A 93 -20.54 -15.27 -6.68
C PRO A 93 -21.26 -14.14 -7.42
N ALA A 94 -21.89 -13.22 -6.68
CA ALA A 94 -22.55 -12.05 -7.24
C ALA A 94 -21.57 -10.89 -7.60
N MET A 95 -20.28 -11.06 -7.30
CA MET A 95 -19.22 -10.08 -7.46
C MET A 95 -18.14 -10.63 -8.43
N ASP A 96 -16.90 -10.87 -7.99
CA ASP A 96 -15.85 -11.42 -8.86
C ASP A 96 -15.90 -12.97 -9.00
N ASP A 97 -16.71 -13.67 -8.18
CA ASP A 97 -16.86 -15.14 -8.17
C ASP A 97 -15.51 -15.88 -8.10
N ASP A 98 -14.60 -15.40 -7.24
CA ASP A 98 -13.26 -15.99 -7.09
C ASP A 98 -13.30 -17.20 -6.13
N ASP A 99 -12.81 -18.36 -6.58
CA ASP A 99 -12.72 -19.58 -5.76
C ASP A 99 -11.56 -19.55 -4.76
N LEU A 100 -10.47 -18.84 -5.09
CA LEU A 100 -9.23 -18.83 -4.34
C LEU A 100 -8.73 -17.40 -4.09
N ARG A 101 -8.24 -17.16 -2.86
CA ARG A 101 -7.53 -15.93 -2.49
C ARG A 101 -6.30 -16.27 -1.67
N ARG A 102 -5.15 -15.71 -2.08
CA ARG A 102 -3.83 -15.95 -1.44
C ARG A 102 -3.48 -17.44 -1.33
N GLY A 103 -3.89 -18.22 -2.34
CA GLY A 103 -3.67 -19.67 -2.40
C GLY A 103 -4.56 -20.50 -1.47
N GLN A 104 -5.57 -19.90 -0.84
CA GLN A 104 -6.56 -20.58 0.01
C GLN A 104 -7.97 -20.41 -0.55
N PRO A 105 -8.92 -21.31 -0.25
CA PRO A 105 -10.32 -21.12 -0.62
C PRO A 105 -10.86 -19.79 -0.08
N THR A 106 -11.63 -19.06 -0.88
CA THR A 106 -12.33 -17.86 -0.42
C THR A 106 -13.35 -18.22 0.67
N VAL A 107 -13.78 -17.25 1.49
CA VAL A 107 -14.64 -17.54 2.65
C VAL A 107 -15.93 -18.26 2.23
N HIS A 108 -16.53 -17.87 1.11
CA HIS A 108 -17.76 -18.49 0.62
C HIS A 108 -17.55 -19.94 0.16
N LYS A 109 -16.34 -20.31 -0.30
CA LYS A 109 -15.97 -21.70 -0.64
C LYS A 109 -15.58 -22.53 0.57
N ALA A 110 -14.90 -21.94 1.56
CA ALA A 110 -14.50 -22.64 2.78
C ALA A 110 -15.68 -22.87 3.74
N PHE A 111 -16.69 -22.00 3.70
CA PHE A 111 -17.86 -22.04 4.55
C PHE A 111 -19.12 -22.11 3.69
N ASP A 112 -19.76 -20.97 3.45
CA ASP A 112 -20.92 -20.76 2.58
C ASP A 112 -21.09 -19.25 2.33
N GLU A 113 -21.95 -18.87 1.39
CA GLU A 113 -22.22 -17.46 1.06
C GLU A 113 -22.76 -16.66 2.25
N ALA A 114 -23.66 -17.25 3.04
CA ALA A 114 -24.26 -16.58 4.20
C ALA A 114 -23.20 -16.23 5.26
N SER A 115 -22.27 -17.16 5.53
CA SER A 115 -21.15 -16.95 6.44
C SER A 115 -20.18 -15.90 5.91
N ALA A 116 -19.93 -15.86 4.61
CA ALA A 116 -19.09 -14.84 3.97
C ALA A 116 -19.71 -13.44 4.08
N ILE A 117 -21.00 -13.30 3.79
CA ILE A 117 -21.73 -12.03 3.93
C ILE A 117 -21.64 -11.53 5.38
N LEU A 118 -22.04 -12.38 6.34
CA LEU A 118 -22.05 -12.02 7.76
C LEU A 118 -20.64 -11.76 8.31
N ALA A 119 -19.61 -12.48 7.84
CA ALA A 119 -18.23 -12.24 8.23
C ALA A 119 -17.75 -10.86 7.77
N GLY A 120 -18.09 -10.47 6.53
CA GLY A 120 -17.79 -9.12 6.05
C GLY A 120 -18.50 -8.04 6.87
N ASP A 121 -19.81 -8.20 7.10
CA ASP A 121 -20.60 -7.25 7.90
C ASP A 121 -20.03 -7.08 9.32
N ALA A 122 -19.68 -8.20 9.96
CA ALA A 122 -19.10 -8.20 11.30
C ALA A 122 -17.71 -7.55 11.34
N LEU A 123 -16.84 -7.81 10.35
CA LEU A 123 -15.52 -7.19 10.27
C LEU A 123 -15.61 -5.68 10.03
N GLN A 124 -16.56 -5.22 9.21
CA GLN A 124 -16.83 -3.81 9.00
C GLN A 124 -17.24 -3.12 10.32
N ALA A 125 -18.17 -3.72 11.07
CA ALA A 125 -18.58 -3.19 12.37
C ALA A 125 -17.44 -3.21 13.40
N LEU A 126 -16.69 -4.31 13.47
CA LEU A 126 -15.55 -4.48 14.38
C LEU A 126 -14.46 -3.44 14.14
N ALA A 127 -14.25 -2.99 12.90
CA ALA A 127 -13.29 -1.92 12.61
C ALA A 127 -13.62 -0.61 13.37
N PHE A 128 -14.90 -0.24 13.45
CA PHE A 128 -15.34 0.94 14.18
C PHE A 128 -15.34 0.70 15.69
N GLU A 129 -15.68 -0.50 16.16
CA GLU A 129 -15.53 -0.88 17.57
C GLU A 129 -14.07 -0.72 18.03
N VAL A 130 -13.11 -1.24 17.25
CA VAL A 130 -11.68 -1.15 17.56
C VAL A 130 -11.22 0.30 17.62
N LEU A 131 -11.59 1.14 16.65
CA LEU A 131 -11.26 2.57 16.71
C LEU A 131 -11.85 3.24 17.95
N ALA A 132 -13.12 2.96 18.26
CA ALA A 132 -13.84 3.58 19.38
C ALA A 132 -13.43 3.04 20.77
N SER A 133 -12.77 1.88 20.83
CA SER A 133 -12.34 1.24 22.08
C SER A 133 -11.22 1.98 22.81
N THR A 134 -10.47 2.83 22.10
CA THR A 134 -9.39 3.63 22.67
C THR A 134 -9.78 5.09 22.66
N ALA A 135 -9.86 5.69 23.86
CA ALA A 135 -10.13 7.12 23.98
C ALA A 135 -9.01 7.93 23.33
N HIS A 136 -9.38 8.80 22.38
CA HIS A 136 -8.42 9.67 21.69
C HIS A 136 -9.07 11.02 21.36
N PRO A 137 -8.37 12.16 21.55
CA PRO A 137 -8.96 13.50 21.30
C PRO A 137 -9.42 13.72 19.85
N ARG A 138 -8.91 12.91 18.92
CA ARG A 138 -9.24 12.98 17.48
C ARG A 138 -10.05 11.78 16.98
N LEU A 139 -10.69 11.03 17.88
CA LEU A 139 -11.49 9.84 17.53
C LEU A 139 -12.55 10.13 16.47
N ALA A 140 -13.31 11.23 16.61
CA ALA A 140 -14.32 11.61 15.63
C ALA A 140 -13.74 11.78 14.21
N ASN A 141 -12.56 12.39 14.09
CA ASN A 141 -11.88 12.56 12.80
C ASN A 141 -11.41 11.23 12.21
N MET A 142 -10.95 10.29 13.05
CA MET A 142 -10.53 8.96 12.62
C MET A 142 -11.73 8.13 12.15
N VAL A 143 -12.82 8.11 12.90
CA VAL A 143 -14.07 7.44 12.54
C VAL A 143 -14.64 8.02 11.24
N HIS A 144 -14.71 9.35 11.13
CA HIS A 144 -15.16 10.02 9.90
C HIS A 144 -14.27 9.65 8.70
N THR A 145 -12.95 9.70 8.87
CA THR A 145 -12.00 9.34 7.80
C THR A 145 -12.18 7.90 7.33
N LEU A 146 -12.38 6.95 8.25
CA LEU A 146 -12.60 5.55 7.88
C LEU A 146 -13.96 5.33 7.23
N ALA A 147 -15.03 5.96 7.76
CA ALA A 147 -16.38 5.83 7.24
C ALA A 147 -16.51 6.39 5.81
N ASP A 148 -16.00 7.62 5.60
CA ASP A 148 -15.98 8.28 4.29
C ASP A 148 -15.25 7.44 3.24
N ALA A 149 -14.04 6.99 3.58
CA ALA A 149 -13.22 6.20 2.66
C ALA A 149 -13.74 4.79 2.38
N SER A 150 -14.56 4.21 3.26
CA SER A 150 -15.08 2.86 3.10
C SER A 150 -16.44 2.84 2.41
N GLY A 151 -17.27 3.87 2.65
CA GLY A 151 -18.69 3.86 2.33
C GLY A 151 -19.07 4.50 0.99
N ARG A 152 -20.16 5.28 1.04
CA ARG A 152 -20.89 5.87 -0.10
C ARG A 152 -20.00 6.62 -1.08
N ASP A 153 -19.07 7.41 -0.57
CA ASP A 153 -18.23 8.32 -1.35
C ASP A 153 -16.78 7.79 -1.46
N GLY A 154 -16.56 6.51 -1.10
CA GLY A 154 -15.26 5.86 -1.04
C GLY A 154 -15.23 4.49 -1.73
N MET A 155 -14.64 3.51 -1.07
CA MET A 155 -14.39 2.17 -1.63
C MET A 155 -15.63 1.50 -2.20
N VAL A 156 -16.76 1.52 -1.49
CA VAL A 156 -18.01 0.89 -2.00
C VAL A 156 -18.52 1.60 -3.25
N ALA A 157 -18.39 2.93 -3.35
CA ALA A 157 -18.67 3.67 -4.59
C ALA A 157 -17.78 3.18 -5.74
N GLY A 158 -16.48 3.06 -5.48
CA GLY A 158 -15.52 2.55 -6.46
C GLY A 158 -15.81 1.11 -6.89
N GLN A 159 -16.30 0.28 -5.99
CA GLN A 159 -16.72 -1.09 -6.30
C GLN A 159 -17.95 -1.11 -7.22
N ALA A 160 -18.95 -0.26 -6.95
CA ALA A 160 -20.13 -0.13 -7.82
C ALA A 160 -19.73 0.34 -9.22
N LEU A 161 -18.84 1.33 -9.31
CA LEU A 161 -18.30 1.81 -10.59
C LEU A 161 -17.52 0.74 -11.36
N ASP A 162 -16.77 -0.13 -10.65
CA ASP A 162 -16.05 -1.26 -11.28
C ASP A 162 -17.02 -2.27 -11.89
N LEU A 163 -18.11 -2.61 -11.18
CA LEU A 163 -19.15 -3.49 -11.70
C LEU A 163 -19.86 -2.89 -12.93
N ASP A 164 -20.20 -1.60 -12.87
CA ASP A 164 -20.86 -0.89 -13.98
C ASP A 164 -19.94 -0.75 -15.22
N ALA A 165 -18.62 -0.78 -15.03
CA ALA A 165 -17.65 -0.66 -16.11
C ALA A 165 -17.44 -1.98 -16.87
N VAL A 166 -17.86 -3.13 -16.34
CA VAL A 166 -17.70 -4.44 -17.01
C VAL A 166 -18.50 -4.44 -18.33
N GLY A 167 -17.81 -4.71 -19.44
CA GLY A 167 -18.40 -4.65 -20.80
C GLY A 167 -18.57 -3.23 -21.36
N GLY A 168 -18.21 -2.20 -20.59
CA GLY A 168 -18.14 -0.81 -21.02
C GLY A 168 -16.80 -0.43 -21.67
N HIS A 169 -16.67 0.84 -22.06
CA HIS A 169 -15.44 1.42 -22.62
C HIS A 169 -15.13 2.74 -21.90
N PRO A 170 -14.77 2.71 -20.59
CA PRO A 170 -14.45 3.92 -19.87
C PRO A 170 -13.20 4.58 -20.46
N ASP A 171 -13.19 5.91 -20.46
CA ASP A 171 -11.98 6.66 -20.75
C ASP A 171 -11.03 6.66 -19.54
N VAL A 172 -9.86 7.28 -19.73
CA VAL A 172 -8.80 7.34 -18.73
C VAL A 172 -9.23 8.06 -17.46
N ASP A 173 -10.12 9.05 -17.56
CA ASP A 173 -10.59 9.84 -16.43
C ASP A 173 -11.61 9.05 -15.61
N ALA A 174 -12.53 8.33 -16.27
CA ALA A 174 -13.44 7.40 -15.64
C ALA A 174 -12.70 6.25 -14.92
N LEU A 175 -11.66 5.68 -15.57
CA LEU A 175 -10.83 4.65 -14.94
C LEU A 175 -10.06 5.20 -13.72
N ALA A 176 -9.48 6.39 -13.83
CA ALA A 176 -8.81 7.05 -12.72
C ALA A 176 -9.78 7.35 -11.56
N HIS A 177 -11.00 7.78 -11.87
CA HIS A 177 -12.04 8.04 -10.88
C HIS A 177 -12.44 6.76 -10.14
N MET A 178 -12.71 5.68 -10.86
CA MET A 178 -13.01 4.37 -10.26
C MET A 178 -11.88 3.90 -9.33
N HIS A 179 -10.63 3.88 -9.80
CA HIS A 179 -9.49 3.44 -9.00
C HIS A 179 -9.20 4.32 -7.80
N ALA A 180 -9.40 5.64 -7.92
CA ALA A 180 -9.28 6.56 -6.79
C ALA A 180 -10.25 6.21 -5.65
N HIS A 181 -11.44 5.70 -5.98
CA HIS A 181 -12.43 5.27 -5.01
C HIS A 181 -12.17 3.83 -4.53
N LYS A 182 -12.09 2.85 -5.45
CA LYS A 182 -11.99 1.41 -5.13
C LYS A 182 -10.74 1.08 -4.31
N THR A 183 -9.59 1.62 -4.71
CA THR A 183 -8.30 1.31 -4.08
C THR A 183 -7.73 2.52 -3.35
N GLY A 184 -7.79 3.70 -3.98
CA GLY A 184 -7.14 4.92 -3.49
C GLY A 184 -7.70 5.43 -2.16
N ALA A 185 -9.02 5.36 -1.96
CA ALA A 185 -9.68 5.91 -0.78
C ALA A 185 -9.14 5.29 0.52
N LEU A 186 -9.01 3.95 0.57
CA LEU A 186 -8.46 3.28 1.75
C LEU A 186 -6.95 3.50 1.94
N ILE A 187 -6.18 3.70 0.87
CA ILE A 187 -4.76 4.07 0.98
C ILE A 187 -4.62 5.46 1.62
N VAL A 188 -5.45 6.41 1.18
CA VAL A 188 -5.50 7.75 1.76
C VAL A 188 -5.95 7.69 3.21
N ALA A 189 -6.98 6.90 3.52
CA ALA A 189 -7.46 6.70 4.88
C ALA A 189 -6.38 6.12 5.80
N ALA A 190 -5.62 5.11 5.36
CA ALA A 190 -4.52 4.54 6.13
C ALA A 190 -3.49 5.62 6.55
N VAL A 191 -3.05 6.43 5.60
CA VAL A 191 -2.11 7.52 5.87
C VAL A 191 -2.72 8.58 6.80
N ARG A 192 -3.99 8.93 6.58
CA ARG A 192 -4.69 9.91 7.42
C ARG A 192 -4.90 9.42 8.84
N LEU A 193 -5.30 8.16 9.04
CA LEU A 193 -5.48 7.55 10.36
C LEU A 193 -4.18 7.61 11.17
N GLY A 194 -3.05 7.20 10.57
CA GLY A 194 -1.75 7.29 11.22
C GLY A 194 -1.37 8.72 11.59
N GLY A 195 -1.60 9.68 10.69
CA GLY A 195 -1.31 11.07 10.97
C GLY A 195 -2.23 11.72 12.02
N LEU A 196 -3.53 11.38 12.01
CA LEU A 196 -4.52 11.84 12.99
C LEU A 196 -4.24 11.36 14.41
N VAL A 197 -3.49 10.27 14.59
CA VAL A 197 -2.97 9.90 15.91
C VAL A 197 -2.01 10.98 16.43
N ALA A 198 -1.12 11.48 15.57
CA ALA A 198 -0.05 12.40 15.95
C ALA A 198 -0.46 13.87 16.02
N VAL A 199 -1.29 14.35 15.07
CA VAL A 199 -1.53 15.79 14.86
C VAL A 199 -3.01 16.09 14.61
N ALA A 200 -3.39 17.37 14.71
CA ALA A 200 -4.73 17.84 14.38
C ALA A 200 -5.05 17.68 12.89
N ASP A 201 -6.34 17.64 12.55
CA ASP A 201 -6.79 17.40 11.17
C ASP A 201 -6.38 18.52 10.19
N ASP A 202 -6.25 19.74 10.72
CA ASP A 202 -5.82 20.94 9.99
C ASP A 202 -4.29 21.10 9.92
N ASP A 203 -3.51 20.16 10.47
CA ASP A 203 -2.05 20.24 10.42
C ASP A 203 -1.57 20.16 8.95
N PRO A 204 -0.75 21.11 8.48
CA PRO A 204 -0.28 21.14 7.10
C PRO A 204 0.55 19.91 6.71
N ARG A 205 1.16 19.23 7.69
CA ARG A 205 1.90 17.98 7.46
C ARG A 205 0.96 16.83 7.14
N LEU A 206 -0.18 16.72 7.82
CA LEU A 206 -1.22 15.74 7.51
C LEU A 206 -1.85 16.01 6.13
N THR A 207 -2.04 17.29 5.78
CA THR A 207 -2.49 17.68 4.45
C THR A 207 -1.48 17.27 3.37
N ALA A 208 -0.18 17.51 3.59
CA ALA A 208 0.88 17.07 2.67
C ALA A 208 0.90 15.53 2.50
N LEU A 209 0.79 14.78 3.60
CA LEU A 209 0.71 13.31 3.58
C LEU A 209 -0.54 12.80 2.85
N THR A 210 -1.68 13.45 3.03
CA THR A 210 -2.94 13.11 2.33
C THR A 210 -2.78 13.27 0.82
N ARG A 211 -2.17 14.37 0.38
CA ARG A 211 -1.93 14.63 -1.05
C ARG A 211 -0.90 13.67 -1.64
N TYR A 212 0.13 13.32 -0.85
CA TYR A 212 1.07 12.27 -1.20
C TYR A 212 0.37 10.92 -1.43
N ALA A 213 -0.47 10.51 -0.48
CA ALA A 213 -1.19 9.23 -0.54
C ALA A 213 -2.11 9.13 -1.76
N ARG A 214 -2.76 10.22 -2.17
CA ARG A 214 -3.59 10.25 -3.39
C ARG A 214 -2.78 9.94 -4.64
N ALA A 215 -1.63 10.60 -4.80
CA ALA A 215 -0.78 10.40 -5.98
C ALA A 215 -0.20 8.98 -6.03
N ILE A 216 0.28 8.47 -4.89
CA ILE A 216 0.85 7.13 -4.82
C ILE A 216 -0.20 6.03 -4.91
N GLY A 217 -1.40 6.23 -4.35
CA GLY A 217 -2.49 5.26 -4.48
C GLY A 217 -2.89 5.01 -5.93
N LEU A 218 -2.94 6.07 -6.75
CA LEU A 218 -3.19 5.93 -8.19
C LEU A 218 -2.01 5.31 -8.93
N ALA A 219 -0.77 5.69 -8.58
CA ALA A 219 0.43 5.11 -9.17
C ALA A 219 0.53 3.59 -8.90
N PHE A 220 0.12 3.15 -7.70
CA PHE A 220 0.07 1.74 -7.32
C PHE A 220 -0.85 0.94 -8.24
N GLN A 221 -2.06 1.44 -8.50
CA GLN A 221 -3.01 0.74 -9.36
C GLN A 221 -2.51 0.65 -10.81
N ILE A 222 -1.94 1.75 -11.35
CA ILE A 222 -1.32 1.71 -12.69
C ILE A 222 -0.19 0.68 -12.74
N HIS A 223 0.59 0.56 -11.66
CA HIS A 223 1.65 -0.43 -11.59
C HIS A 223 1.13 -1.87 -11.52
N ASP A 224 0.08 -2.12 -10.74
CA ASP A 224 -0.58 -3.43 -10.69
C ASP A 224 -1.15 -3.82 -12.08
N ASP A 225 -1.80 -2.90 -12.79
CA ASP A 225 -2.27 -3.12 -14.16
C ASP A 225 -1.11 -3.42 -15.14
N ILE A 226 0.02 -2.70 -15.00
CA ILE A 226 1.22 -2.96 -15.80
C ILE A 226 1.75 -4.37 -15.51
N LEU A 227 1.82 -4.76 -14.23
CA LEU A 227 2.29 -6.06 -13.80
C LEU A 227 1.40 -7.20 -14.30
N ASP A 228 0.08 -7.02 -14.39
CA ASP A 228 -0.81 -8.05 -14.96
C ASP A 228 -0.50 -8.34 -16.44
N VAL A 229 -0.09 -7.32 -17.20
CA VAL A 229 0.27 -7.43 -18.62
C VAL A 229 1.66 -8.02 -18.83
N ILE A 230 2.64 -7.65 -18.01
CA ILE A 230 4.06 -8.05 -18.22
C ILE A 230 4.49 -9.24 -17.36
N GLY A 231 3.72 -9.58 -16.32
CA GLY A 231 4.11 -10.54 -15.30
C GLY A 231 3.81 -11.97 -15.68
N ASP A 232 4.78 -12.86 -15.52
CA ASP A 232 4.53 -14.30 -15.57
C ASP A 232 3.61 -14.73 -14.41
N THR A 233 2.70 -15.68 -14.65
CA THR A 233 1.72 -16.23 -13.68
C THR A 233 2.35 -16.62 -12.32
N VAL A 234 3.61 -17.06 -12.33
CA VAL A 234 4.38 -17.44 -11.13
C VAL A 234 4.70 -16.23 -10.23
N THR A 235 4.86 -15.05 -10.81
CA THR A 235 5.29 -13.82 -10.11
C THR A 235 4.10 -13.04 -9.52
N LEU A 236 2.91 -13.17 -10.11
CA LEU A 236 1.71 -12.43 -9.71
C LEU A 236 0.87 -13.12 -8.63
N GLY A 237 0.99 -14.45 -8.49
CA GLY A 237 0.14 -15.23 -7.59
C GLY A 237 -1.34 -15.30 -8.01
N LYS A 238 -1.65 -14.84 -9.24
CA LYS A 238 -2.91 -14.94 -9.98
C LYS A 238 -2.58 -15.24 -11.46
N THR A 239 -3.56 -15.73 -12.23
CA THR A 239 -3.41 -16.00 -13.68
C THR A 239 -3.14 -14.70 -14.42
N SER A 240 -1.99 -14.56 -15.10
CA SER A 240 -1.69 -13.39 -15.94
C SER A 240 -2.77 -13.21 -17.02
N GLY A 241 -3.21 -11.97 -17.25
CA GLY A 241 -4.23 -11.65 -18.25
C GLY A 241 -5.67 -11.95 -17.80
N ALA A 242 -5.91 -12.14 -16.49
CA ALA A 242 -7.25 -12.31 -15.95
C ALA A 242 -8.15 -11.10 -16.26
N ASP A 243 -7.59 -9.90 -16.28
CA ASP A 243 -8.34 -8.67 -16.58
C ASP A 243 -8.76 -8.62 -18.06
N ALA A 244 -7.87 -9.04 -18.97
CA ALA A 244 -8.19 -9.18 -20.39
C ALA A 244 -9.27 -10.24 -20.63
N ALA A 245 -9.25 -11.34 -19.87
CA ALA A 245 -10.25 -12.41 -19.96
C ALA A 245 -11.63 -11.96 -19.47
N ARG A 246 -11.68 -11.00 -18.54
CA ARG A 246 -12.91 -10.41 -17.98
C ARG A 246 -13.34 -9.11 -18.68
N ALA A 247 -12.66 -8.71 -19.77
CA ALA A 247 -12.87 -7.45 -20.45
C ALA A 247 -12.84 -6.22 -19.51
N LYS A 248 -12.02 -6.28 -18.45
CA LYS A 248 -11.86 -5.15 -17.52
C LYS A 248 -10.93 -4.11 -18.17
N PRO A 249 -11.31 -2.82 -18.16
CA PRO A 249 -10.49 -1.74 -18.70
C PRO A 249 -9.29 -1.48 -17.80
N THR A 250 -8.08 -1.47 -18.37
CA THR A 250 -6.81 -1.24 -17.66
C THR A 250 -6.03 -0.08 -18.25
N TYR A 251 -5.10 0.50 -17.48
CA TYR A 251 -4.25 1.58 -18.00
C TYR A 251 -3.44 1.20 -19.25
N PRO A 252 -2.79 0.02 -19.31
CA PRO A 252 -2.10 -0.42 -20.53
C PRO A 252 -3.04 -0.55 -21.74
N SER A 253 -4.31 -0.94 -21.53
CA SER A 253 -5.29 -1.05 -22.63
C SER A 253 -5.68 0.30 -23.23
N LEU A 254 -5.74 1.36 -22.39
CA LEU A 254 -6.15 2.70 -22.81
C LEU A 254 -4.99 3.57 -23.30
N LEU A 255 -3.82 3.46 -22.67
CA LEU A 255 -2.67 4.36 -22.91
C LEU A 255 -1.50 3.68 -23.62
N GLY A 256 -1.56 2.36 -23.81
CA GLY A 256 -0.40 1.53 -24.12
C GLY A 256 0.55 1.41 -22.91
N LEU A 257 1.39 0.38 -22.93
CA LEU A 257 2.32 0.07 -21.84
C LEU A 257 3.24 1.27 -21.48
N GLU A 258 3.84 1.91 -22.49
CA GLU A 258 4.70 3.07 -22.25
C GLU A 258 3.92 4.27 -21.69
N GLY A 259 2.68 4.48 -22.13
CA GLY A 259 1.82 5.55 -21.63
C GLY A 259 1.46 5.35 -20.17
N ALA A 260 1.10 4.12 -19.79
CA ALA A 260 0.87 3.72 -18.41
C ALA A 260 2.13 3.93 -17.54
N GLN A 261 3.30 3.49 -18.01
CA GLN A 261 4.57 3.70 -17.30
C GLN A 261 4.89 5.19 -17.09
N ARG A 262 4.71 6.04 -18.11
CA ARG A 262 4.91 7.50 -17.97
C ARG A 262 3.94 8.10 -16.95
N LYS A 263 2.67 7.69 -16.97
CA LYS A 263 1.66 8.17 -16.02
C LYS A 263 2.02 7.79 -14.58
N ALA A 264 2.43 6.54 -14.35
CA ALA A 264 2.89 6.06 -13.04
C ALA A 264 4.07 6.90 -12.53
N HIS A 265 5.11 7.10 -13.34
CA HIS A 265 6.27 7.92 -12.96
C HIS A 265 5.88 9.38 -12.64
N SER A 266 5.01 10.00 -13.44
CA SER A 266 4.54 11.36 -13.18
C SER A 266 3.81 11.51 -11.84
N LEU A 267 3.04 10.49 -11.43
CA LEU A 267 2.32 10.49 -10.15
C LEU A 267 3.28 10.33 -8.96
N ILE A 268 4.35 9.55 -9.12
CA ILE A 268 5.42 9.42 -8.12
C ILE A 268 6.11 10.76 -7.90
N ASP A 269 6.50 11.43 -8.98
CA ASP A 269 7.14 12.74 -8.92
C ASP A 269 6.22 13.79 -8.28
N GLU A 270 4.93 13.77 -8.62
CA GLU A 270 3.94 14.61 -7.95
C GLU A 270 3.91 14.32 -6.45
N GLY A 271 3.79 13.04 -6.06
CA GLY A 271 3.81 12.61 -4.66
C GLY A 271 5.03 13.18 -3.93
N HIS A 272 6.22 12.93 -4.44
CA HIS A 272 7.47 13.46 -3.88
C HIS A 272 7.42 14.99 -3.69
N CYS A 273 6.88 15.73 -4.65
CA CYS A 273 6.70 17.17 -4.53
C CYS A 273 5.71 17.57 -3.42
N ARG A 274 4.60 16.84 -3.26
CA ARG A 274 3.59 17.12 -2.21
C ARG A 274 4.11 16.89 -0.81
N ALA A 275 5.04 15.96 -0.64
CA ALA A 275 5.56 15.58 0.67
C ALA A 275 6.76 16.43 1.15
N ARG A 276 7.26 17.35 0.32
CA ARG A 276 8.36 18.29 0.66
C ARG A 276 8.19 19.05 1.99
N PRO A 277 6.99 19.52 2.40
CA PRO A 277 6.82 20.24 3.67
C PRO A 277 7.16 19.42 4.92
N LEU A 278 7.27 18.09 4.80
CA LEU A 278 7.61 17.21 5.92
C LEU A 278 9.11 17.21 6.26
N GLY A 279 9.96 17.86 5.47
CA GLY A 279 11.39 18.00 5.74
C GLY A 279 11.79 19.42 6.14
N ARG A 280 12.43 19.57 7.32
CA ARG A 280 13.40 20.66 7.53
C ARG A 280 14.79 20.14 7.18
N THR A 281 15.48 20.87 6.29
CA THR A 281 16.75 20.56 5.59
C THR A 281 16.67 19.64 4.35
N CYS A 282 15.83 19.99 3.38
CA CYS A 282 16.39 20.00 2.02
C CYS A 282 17.48 21.07 2.01
N ARG A 283 18.75 20.68 2.21
CA ARG A 283 19.81 21.37 1.46
C ARG A 283 19.33 21.30 0.02
N THR A 284 18.97 22.44 -0.55
CA THR A 284 18.94 22.61 -2.00
C THR A 284 20.16 21.85 -2.52
N ALA A 285 19.94 20.81 -3.33
CA ALA A 285 20.96 20.40 -4.27
C ALA A 285 21.45 21.71 -4.89
N GLY A 286 22.72 22.02 -4.66
CA GLY A 286 23.28 23.31 -5.02
C GLY A 286 22.90 23.63 -6.45
N ARG A 287 22.48 24.87 -6.67
CA ARG A 287 22.41 25.55 -7.96
C ARG A 287 22.88 24.68 -9.13
N LEU A 288 21.96 24.14 -9.91
CA LEU A 288 22.22 23.96 -11.33
C LEU A 288 22.24 25.37 -11.95
N SER A 289 23.37 26.05 -11.80
CA SER A 289 23.73 27.20 -12.65
C SER A 289 24.17 26.66 -14.02
N PRO A 290 23.97 27.41 -15.12
CA PRO A 290 24.08 26.90 -16.47
C PRO A 290 25.54 26.73 -16.87
N LEU A 291 25.94 25.50 -17.22
CA LEU A 291 27.11 25.24 -18.05
C LEU A 291 26.62 24.86 -19.45
N HIS A 292 26.05 25.85 -20.14
CA HIS A 292 26.03 25.91 -21.59
C HIS A 292 27.24 26.76 -21.99
N ASP A 293 28.40 26.13 -22.19
CA ASP A 293 29.38 26.51 -23.20
C ASP A 293 30.62 25.59 -23.13
N ARG A 294 30.60 24.55 -23.97
CA ARG A 294 31.68 24.15 -24.89
C ARG A 294 31.33 22.82 -25.54
N ALA A 295 31.23 22.89 -26.86
CA ALA A 295 30.87 21.80 -27.76
C ALA A 295 31.80 20.58 -27.67
N ARG A 296 31.21 19.38 -27.66
CA ARG A 296 31.51 18.28 -28.60
C ARG A 296 30.45 17.15 -28.46
N PRO A 297 29.98 16.55 -29.57
CA PRO A 297 28.86 15.62 -29.54
C PRO A 297 29.35 14.20 -29.27
N LEU A 298 28.85 13.54 -28.23
CA LEU A 298 28.87 12.08 -28.14
C LEU A 298 27.48 11.55 -28.48
N LYS A 299 27.36 11.02 -29.70
CA LYS A 299 26.31 10.08 -30.07
C LYS A 299 26.40 8.86 -29.15
N MET A 300 25.31 8.50 -28.47
CA MET A 300 25.06 7.10 -28.11
C MET A 300 23.57 6.74 -28.24
N PRO A 301 23.27 5.49 -28.59
CA PRO A 301 22.11 5.14 -29.39
C PRO A 301 20.94 4.59 -28.57
N MET A 302 19.74 4.76 -29.13
CA MET A 302 18.62 3.84 -28.94
C MET A 302 19.10 2.39 -29.09
N LYS A 303 19.02 1.60 -28.01
CA LYS A 303 18.78 0.15 -27.97
C LYS A 303 18.94 -0.33 -26.53
N LEU A 304 17.82 -0.60 -25.85
CA LEU A 304 17.81 -1.44 -24.65
C LEU A 304 16.65 -2.45 -24.75
N PHE A 305 16.63 -3.17 -25.87
CA PHE A 305 15.99 -4.46 -26.04
C PHE A 305 16.95 -5.30 -26.88
N ASP A 306 17.03 -6.60 -26.58
CA ASP A 306 17.98 -7.62 -27.02
C ASP A 306 19.31 -7.66 -26.24
N VAL A 307 19.42 -8.59 -25.28
CA VAL A 307 20.12 -9.89 -25.45
C VAL A 307 19.88 -10.72 -24.17
N ILE A 308 19.08 -11.78 -24.29
CA ILE A 308 19.13 -12.93 -23.39
C ILE A 308 20.17 -13.90 -23.97
N PRO A 309 21.15 -14.36 -23.19
CA PRO A 309 21.72 -15.69 -23.37
C PRO A 309 21.41 -16.56 -22.15
N ARG A 310 20.98 -17.79 -22.45
CA ARG A 310 20.72 -18.87 -21.51
C ARG A 310 22.01 -19.29 -20.76
N GLU A 311 21.82 -19.77 -19.53
CA GLU A 311 22.67 -20.67 -18.72
C GLU A 311 23.75 -20.12 -17.75
N ARG A 312 23.40 -20.19 -16.44
CA ARG A 312 24.19 -20.60 -15.23
C ARG A 312 25.20 -19.64 -14.55
N PRO A 313 25.52 -19.84 -13.24
CA PRO A 313 25.22 -18.85 -12.18
C PRO A 313 26.43 -18.20 -11.46
N ALA A 314 26.10 -17.26 -10.56
CA ALA A 314 26.85 -16.72 -9.40
C ALA A 314 27.71 -15.45 -9.59
N THR A 315 27.17 -14.29 -9.18
CA THR A 315 27.65 -13.32 -8.15
C THR A 315 27.07 -11.92 -8.42
N PRO A 316 26.50 -11.19 -7.42
CA PRO A 316 26.11 -9.80 -7.62
C PRO A 316 27.22 -8.85 -7.16
N LEU A 317 27.68 -7.99 -8.07
CA LEU A 317 28.36 -6.74 -7.78
C LEU A 317 27.37 -5.78 -7.08
N LEU A 318 27.45 -5.72 -5.76
CA LEU A 318 26.93 -4.63 -4.92
C LEU A 318 28.16 -3.91 -4.37
N ASP A 319 28.37 -2.64 -4.74
CA ASP A 319 29.07 -1.64 -3.93
C ASP A 319 29.15 -0.31 -4.69
N SER A 320 28.36 0.68 -4.27
CA SER A 320 28.72 2.11 -4.37
C SER A 320 27.60 3.01 -3.81
N PHE A 321 27.23 2.86 -2.54
CA PHE A 321 26.61 3.93 -1.74
C PHE A 321 26.86 3.69 -0.24
N ASP A 322 28.12 3.52 0.15
CA ASP A 322 28.52 3.52 1.56
C ASP A 322 29.11 4.89 1.93
N HIS A 323 28.39 5.67 2.74
CA HIS A 323 28.94 6.87 3.36
C HIS A 323 29.20 6.61 4.87
N PRO A 324 30.46 6.45 5.32
CA PRO A 324 30.85 5.99 6.67
C PRO A 324 30.48 6.91 7.86
N ALA A 325 29.73 7.99 7.62
CA ALA A 325 29.31 8.95 8.65
C ALA A 325 27.95 8.55 9.27
N ALA A 326 27.07 7.89 8.52
CA ALA A 326 25.76 7.45 9.01
C ALA A 326 25.87 6.31 10.03
N LEU A 327 26.79 5.36 9.80
CA LEU A 327 27.03 4.22 10.69
C LEU A 327 27.60 4.63 12.07
N ARG A 328 28.40 5.69 12.15
CA ARG A 328 28.93 6.16 13.45
C ARG A 328 27.88 6.86 14.31
N ALA A 329 26.86 7.45 13.70
CA ALA A 329 25.74 8.05 14.42
C ALA A 329 24.77 7.00 15.01
N MET A 330 24.76 5.77 14.47
CA MET A 330 23.89 4.67 14.94
C MET A 330 24.33 4.08 16.30
N ASN A 331 25.62 4.19 16.65
CA ASN A 331 26.13 3.60 17.90
C ASN A 331 26.11 4.55 19.11
N ALA A 332 25.79 5.84 18.93
CA ALA A 332 26.06 6.86 19.95
C ALA A 332 24.81 7.58 20.50
N ASN A 333 23.60 7.31 20.02
CA ASN A 333 22.43 8.04 20.52
C ASN A 333 21.16 7.18 20.58
N SER A 334 20.49 7.25 21.73
CA SER A 334 19.24 6.56 22.07
C SER A 334 18.24 6.49 20.90
N SER A 335 17.63 5.31 20.73
CA SER A 335 16.71 4.87 19.66
C SER A 335 15.46 5.75 19.41
N ALA A 336 15.25 6.82 20.18
CA ALA A 336 14.08 7.70 20.06
C ALA A 336 14.29 8.91 19.11
N ASN A 337 15.53 9.39 18.91
CA ASN A 337 15.78 10.62 18.13
C ASN A 337 15.96 10.39 16.61
N TRP A 338 16.22 9.15 16.20
CA TRP A 338 16.48 8.82 14.79
C TRP A 338 15.19 8.69 13.98
N LEU A 339 14.16 8.05 14.55
CA LEU A 339 12.84 7.89 13.94
C LEU A 339 12.19 9.26 13.68
N THR A 340 12.18 10.17 14.66
CA THR A 340 11.56 11.49 14.51
C THR A 340 12.28 12.41 13.52
N SER A 341 13.61 12.30 13.38
CA SER A 341 14.41 13.22 12.55
C SER A 341 14.46 12.83 11.07
N TYR A 342 14.29 11.54 10.74
CA TYR A 342 14.40 11.04 9.37
C TYR A 342 13.16 10.28 8.84
N ALA A 343 12.19 9.91 9.69
CA ALA A 343 10.98 9.18 9.26
C ALA A 343 10.22 9.81 8.08
N PRO A 344 10.11 11.15 7.93
CA PRO A 344 9.38 11.70 6.79
C PRO A 344 10.10 11.50 5.45
N ILE A 345 11.43 11.62 5.44
CA ILE A 345 12.26 11.40 4.24
C ILE A 345 12.25 9.90 3.88
N TYR A 346 12.35 9.03 4.88
CA TYR A 346 12.24 7.58 4.68
C TYR A 346 10.83 7.17 4.24
N PHE A 347 9.75 7.75 4.77
CA PHE A 347 8.38 7.47 4.33
C PHE A 347 8.19 7.73 2.82
N ILE A 348 8.63 8.90 2.36
CA ILE A 348 8.51 9.32 0.97
C ILE A 348 9.33 8.44 0.01
N ALA A 349 10.57 8.11 0.39
CA ALA A 349 11.42 7.23 -0.39
C ALA A 349 10.97 5.76 -0.32
N TRP A 350 10.36 5.35 0.79
CA TRP A 350 9.91 3.99 1.07
C TRP A 350 8.63 3.63 0.33
N VAL A 351 7.56 4.44 0.42
CA VAL A 351 6.31 4.09 -0.26
C VAL A 351 6.61 4.04 -1.77
N SER A 352 7.37 4.98 -2.32
CA SER A 352 7.72 4.97 -3.75
C SER A 352 8.56 3.76 -4.19
N ARG A 353 9.44 3.21 -3.33
CA ARG A 353 10.24 2.01 -3.65
C ARG A 353 9.50 0.69 -3.37
N VAL A 354 8.76 0.61 -2.27
CA VAL A 354 8.03 -0.59 -1.89
C VAL A 354 6.79 -0.73 -2.75
N VAL A 355 6.03 0.33 -2.99
CA VAL A 355 4.76 0.27 -3.73
C VAL A 355 4.99 0.11 -5.24
N ILE A 356 6.13 0.53 -5.81
CA ILE A 356 6.28 0.68 -7.27
C ILE A 356 7.56 0.03 -7.84
N LEU A 357 8.60 -0.23 -7.05
CA LEU A 357 9.92 -0.69 -7.57
C LEU A 357 10.35 -2.07 -7.08
N ALA A 358 9.53 -2.77 -6.30
CA ALA A 358 9.83 -4.13 -5.86
C ALA A 358 9.25 -5.14 -6.88
N PRO A 359 10.08 -5.86 -7.67
CA PRO A 359 9.59 -6.93 -8.54
C PRO A 359 8.89 -7.99 -7.69
N GLY A 360 7.87 -8.67 -8.24
CA GLY A 360 7.00 -9.61 -7.52
C GLY A 360 7.72 -10.67 -6.66
N SER A 361 8.99 -10.99 -6.93
CA SER A 361 9.82 -11.88 -6.12
C SER A 361 10.32 -11.28 -4.79
N ALA A 362 10.46 -9.96 -4.65
CA ALA A 362 10.83 -9.29 -3.39
C ALA A 362 9.66 -9.19 -2.38
N TRP A 363 8.46 -9.60 -2.81
CA TRP A 363 7.25 -9.67 -1.99
C TRP A 363 6.99 -11.05 -1.39
N LEU A 364 7.60 -12.09 -1.95
CA LEU A 364 7.42 -13.49 -1.56
C LEU A 364 8.53 -14.02 -0.62
N SER A 365 9.44 -13.15 -0.16
CA SER A 365 10.56 -13.49 0.74
C SER A 365 10.60 -12.71 2.04
#